data_AF-A0A653ESE1-F1
#
_entry.id   AF-A0A653ESE1-F1
#
_cell.length_a   1.000
_cell.length_b   1.000
_cell.length_c   1.000
_cell.angle_alpha   90.00
_cell.angle_beta   90.00
_cell.angle_gamma   90.00
#
_symmetry.space_group_name_H-M   'P 1'
#
loop_
_entity.id
_entity.type
_entity.pdbx_description
1 polymer ?
#
loop_
_entity_poly.entity_id
_entity_poly.type
_entity_poly.pdbx_seq_one_letter_code
_entity_poly.pdbx_strand_id
1 'polypeptide(L)'
;MTKTRILYVISVALGCVAAIGIWAVSGYVLFVAGLLFYAPTAGLFLGLAVALVGAPLVYLRTRRVRPQSAKLVVAFLAGVLGFLLYGCIAIVIRAPHTIIFLR
;
A
#
# COMPACT_ATOMS: atom_id res chain seq x y z
N MET A 1 7.77 -25.53 -8.64
CA MET A 1 7.72 -24.57 -7.51
C MET A 1 7.32 -25.31 -6.25
N THR A 2 7.99 -25.09 -5.11
CA THR A 2 7.59 -25.71 -3.83
C THR A 2 6.31 -25.06 -3.29
N LYS A 3 5.43 -25.83 -2.62
CA LYS A 3 4.13 -25.39 -2.07
C LYS A 3 4.25 -24.08 -1.27
N THR A 4 5.34 -23.91 -0.53
CA THR A 4 5.65 -22.69 0.24
C THR A 4 5.84 -21.47 -0.65
N ARG A 5 6.58 -21.57 -1.78
CA ARG A 5 6.78 -20.45 -2.71
C ARG A 5 5.46 -19.96 -3.31
N ILE A 6 4.54 -20.87 -3.61
CA ILE A 6 3.22 -20.52 -4.17
C ILE A 6 2.43 -19.68 -3.16
N LEU A 7 2.41 -20.09 -1.89
CA LEU A 7 1.76 -19.33 -0.82
C LEU A 7 2.37 -17.93 -0.64
N TYR A 8 3.68 -17.80 -0.78
CA TYR A 8 4.35 -16.49 -0.77
C TYR A 8 3.87 -15.59 -1.91
N VAL A 9 3.83 -16.10 -3.14
CA VAL A 9 3.39 -15.33 -4.31
C VAL A 9 1.93 -14.90 -4.16
N ILE A 10 1.06 -15.82 -3.73
CA ILE A 10 -0.35 -15.51 -3.46
C ILE A 10 -0.47 -14.43 -2.38
N SER A 11 0.33 -14.53 -1.32
CA SER A 11 0.32 -13.54 -0.24
C SER A 11 0.76 -12.16 -0.71
N VAL A 12 1.79 -12.07 -1.56
CA VAL A 12 2.21 -10.80 -2.18
C VAL A 12 1.10 -10.25 -3.07
N ALA A 13 0.49 -11.08 -3.90
CA ALA A 13 -0.60 -10.68 -4.79
C ALA A 13 -1.81 -10.15 -4.01
N LEU A 14 -2.19 -10.82 -2.92
CA LEU A 14 -3.22 -10.34 -1.98
C LEU A 14 -2.83 -9.00 -1.36
N GLY A 15 -1.54 -8.80 -1.06
CA GLY A 15 -1.02 -7.52 -0.61
C GLY A 15 -1.22 -6.40 -1.65
N CYS A 16 -0.94 -6.67 -2.92
CA CYS A 16 -1.19 -5.71 -4.00
C CYS A 16 -2.69 -5.36 -4.11
N VAL A 17 -3.58 -6.36 -4.01
CA VAL A 17 -5.04 -6.12 -4.02
C VAL A 17 -5.47 -5.26 -2.84
N ALA A 18 -4.93 -5.53 -1.65
CA ALA A 18 -5.20 -4.71 -0.47
C ALA A 18 -4.69 -3.27 -0.63
N ALA A 19 -3.54 -3.06 -1.28
CA ALA A 19 -3.04 -1.73 -1.59
C ALA A 19 -3.97 -0.93 -2.51
N ILE A 20 -4.62 -1.58 -3.49
CA ILE A 20 -5.65 -0.93 -4.32
C ILE A 20 -6.80 -0.43 -3.46
N GLY A 21 -7.24 -1.24 -2.49
CA GLY A 21 -8.27 -0.83 -1.53
C GLY A 21 -7.84 0.35 -0.66
N ILE A 22 -6.62 0.31 -0.11
CA ILE A 22 -6.05 1.40 0.70
C ILE A 22 -5.98 2.69 -0.12
N TRP A 23 -5.50 2.61 -1.37
CA TRP A 23 -5.45 3.73 -2.29
C TRP A 23 -6.83 4.31 -2.59
N ALA A 24 -7.80 3.45 -2.94
CA ALA A 24 -9.15 3.88 -3.28
C ALA A 24 -9.85 4.57 -2.10
N VAL A 25 -9.72 4.03 -0.88
CA VAL A 25 -10.26 4.64 0.34
C VAL A 25 -9.58 5.98 0.61
N SER A 26 -8.25 6.04 0.48
CA SER A 26 -7.49 7.28 0.66
C SER A 26 -7.90 8.37 -0.34
N GLY A 27 -8.08 7.99 -1.61
CA GLY A 27 -8.60 8.87 -2.64
C GLY A 27 -10.03 9.34 -2.37
N TYR A 28 -10.90 8.46 -1.91
CA TYR A 28 -12.27 8.81 -1.54
C TYR A 28 -12.32 9.82 -0.38
N VAL A 29 -11.52 9.61 0.66
CA VAL A 29 -11.42 10.56 1.79
C VAL A 29 -10.99 11.95 1.30
N LEU A 30 -10.00 12.02 0.41
CA LEU A 30 -9.55 13.28 -0.18
C LEU A 30 -10.59 13.93 -1.11
N PHE A 31 -11.35 13.11 -1.83
CA PHE A 31 -12.47 13.57 -2.66
C PHE A 31 -13.55 14.22 -1.80
N VAL A 32 -13.95 13.56 -0.71
CA VAL A 32 -14.93 14.10 0.26
C VAL A 32 -14.41 15.38 0.94
N ALA A 33 -13.10 15.48 1.15
CA ALA A 33 -12.44 16.68 1.66
C ALA A 33 -12.30 17.82 0.62
N GLY A 34 -12.77 17.64 -0.62
CA GLY A 34 -12.78 18.67 -1.66
C GLY A 34 -11.55 18.70 -2.57
N LEU A 35 -10.58 17.77 -2.44
CA LEU A 35 -9.37 17.72 -3.27
C LEU A 35 -9.56 16.93 -4.58
N LEU A 36 -10.69 17.12 -5.26
CA LEU A 36 -11.16 16.35 -6.42
C LEU A 36 -10.09 16.02 -7.48
N PHE A 37 -9.30 17.01 -7.90
CA PHE A 37 -8.29 16.85 -8.96
C PHE A 37 -7.01 16.13 -8.48
N TYR A 38 -6.68 16.20 -7.20
CA TYR A 38 -5.45 15.63 -6.63
C TYR A 38 -5.70 14.34 -5.83
N ALA A 39 -6.95 14.00 -5.58
CA ALA A 39 -7.34 12.82 -4.80
C ALA A 39 -6.70 11.51 -5.28
N PRO A 40 -6.59 11.22 -6.60
CA PRO A 40 -5.97 9.98 -7.06
C PRO A 40 -4.46 9.92 -6.78
N THR A 41 -3.77 11.05 -6.94
CA THR A 41 -2.31 11.14 -6.75
C THR A 41 -1.96 11.24 -5.27
N ALA A 42 -2.55 12.19 -4.55
CA ALA A 42 -2.38 12.35 -3.12
C ALA A 42 -2.89 11.11 -2.33
N GLY A 43 -3.88 10.39 -2.85
CA GLY A 43 -4.36 9.13 -2.28
C GLY A 43 -3.31 8.03 -2.25
N LEU A 44 -2.36 8.00 -3.20
CA LEU A 44 -1.25 7.04 -3.18
C LEU A 44 -0.27 7.36 -2.07
N PHE A 45 0.09 8.63 -1.90
CA PHE A 45 0.99 9.08 -0.83
C PHE A 45 0.36 8.91 0.55
N LEU A 46 -0.92 9.26 0.70
CA LEU A 46 -1.67 9.06 1.93
C LEU A 46 -1.80 7.57 2.25
N GLY A 47 -2.15 6.75 1.26
CA GLY A 47 -2.22 5.30 1.40
C GLY A 47 -0.87 4.68 1.80
N LEU A 48 0.23 5.17 1.22
CA LEU A 48 1.59 4.76 1.60
C LEU A 48 1.92 5.15 3.04
N ALA A 49 1.58 6.37 3.48
CA ALA A 49 1.79 6.82 4.85
C ALA A 49 1.02 5.96 5.84
N VAL A 50 -0.25 5.65 5.55
CA VAL A 50 -1.09 4.76 6.35
C VAL A 50 -0.50 3.35 6.39
N ALA A 51 -0.04 2.83 5.26
CA ALA A 51 0.58 1.51 5.17
C ALA A 51 1.89 1.43 5.96
N LEU A 52 2.73 2.48 5.94
CA LEU A 52 3.99 2.52 6.69
C LEU A 52 3.79 2.50 8.21
N VAL A 53 2.72 3.12 8.71
CA VAL A 53 2.37 3.10 10.13
C VAL A 53 1.64 1.80 10.50
N GLY A 54 0.74 1.34 9.63
CA GLY A 54 -0.06 0.13 9.84
C GLY A 54 0.74 -1.17 9.74
N ALA A 55 1.69 -1.27 8.81
CA ALA A 55 2.52 -2.45 8.59
C ALA A 55 3.28 -2.94 9.83
N PRO A 56 4.03 -2.10 10.58
CA PRO A 56 4.70 -2.54 11.80
C PRO A 56 3.70 -2.97 12.87
N LEU A 57 2.56 -2.30 13.01
CA LEU A 57 1.51 -2.68 13.96
C LEU A 57 0.93 -4.07 13.62
N VAL A 58 0.59 -4.31 12.36
CA VAL A 58 0.09 -5.60 11.86
C VAL A 58 1.13 -6.69 12.04
N TYR A 59 2.40 -6.41 11.73
CA TYR A 59 3.50 -7.35 11.93
C TYR A 59 3.70 -7.73 13.40
N LEU A 60 3.81 -6.74 14.29
CA LEU A 60 4.00 -6.97 15.73
C LEU A 60 2.83 -7.74 16.33
N ARG A 61 1.60 -7.37 15.98
CA ARG A 61 0.39 -8.08 16.45
C ARG A 61 0.38 -9.52 15.94
N THR A 62 0.65 -9.75 14.66
CA THR A 62 0.65 -11.10 14.09
C THR A 62 1.77 -11.95 14.69
N ARG A 63 2.97 -11.41 14.85
CA ARG A 63 4.11 -12.13 15.45
C ARG A 63 3.80 -12.59 16.87
N ARG A 64 3.08 -11.79 17.66
CA ARG A 64 2.65 -12.17 19.02
C ARG A 64 1.59 -13.27 19.03
N VAL A 65 0.63 -13.25 18.09
CA VAL A 65 -0.52 -14.18 18.11
C VAL A 65 -0.25 -15.47 17.34
N ARG A 66 0.43 -15.41 16.19
CA ARG A 66 0.72 -16.56 15.30
C ARG A 66 2.12 -16.45 14.66
N PRO A 67 3.19 -16.87 15.37
CA PRO A 67 4.56 -16.75 14.87
C PRO A 67 4.83 -17.56 13.59
N GLN A 68 4.15 -18.69 13.40
CA GLN A 68 4.29 -19.53 12.21
C GLN A 68 3.80 -18.85 10.91
N SER A 69 2.84 -17.92 11.00
CA SER A 69 2.29 -17.20 9.85
C SER A 69 2.99 -15.87 9.56
N ALA A 70 3.92 -15.43 10.41
CA ALA A 70 4.58 -14.13 10.30
C ALA A 70 5.29 -13.94 8.95
N LYS A 71 5.85 -15.02 8.40
CA LYS A 71 6.52 -15.03 7.09
C LYS A 71 5.61 -14.66 5.92
N LEU A 72 4.36 -15.16 5.93
CA LEU A 72 3.37 -14.82 4.91
C LEU A 72 2.86 -13.39 5.10
N VAL A 73 2.67 -12.95 6.35
CA VAL A 73 2.29 -11.56 6.62
C VAL A 73 3.35 -10.57 6.15
N VAL A 74 4.64 -10.87 6.30
CA VAL A 74 5.70 -10.03 5.72
C VAL A 74 5.58 -9.98 4.19
N ALA A 75 5.30 -11.10 3.54
CA ALA A 75 5.11 -11.15 2.09
C ALA A 75 3.88 -10.33 1.65
N PHE A 76 2.79 -10.40 2.40
CA PHE A 76 1.60 -9.56 2.19
C PHE A 76 1.92 -8.07 2.33
N LEU A 77 2.57 -7.68 3.44
CA LEU A 77 2.96 -6.29 3.68
C LEU A 77 3.94 -5.77 2.62
N ALA A 78 4.85 -6.62 2.14
CA ALA A 78 5.75 -6.31 1.04
C ALA A 78 4.99 -6.04 -0.26
N GLY A 79 3.92 -6.80 -0.56
CA GLY A 79 3.03 -6.53 -1.69
C GLY A 79 2.30 -5.19 -1.55
N VAL A 80 1.78 -4.90 -0.36
CA VAL A 80 1.10 -3.62 -0.07
C VAL A 80 2.04 -2.44 -0.31
N LEU A 81 3.20 -2.47 0.35
CA LEU A 81 4.19 -1.39 0.25
C LEU A 81 4.78 -1.29 -1.15
N GLY A 82 5.07 -2.43 -1.79
CA GLY A 82 5.63 -2.47 -3.14
C GLY A 82 4.71 -1.82 -4.18
N PHE A 83 3.41 -2.11 -4.12
CA PHE A 83 2.43 -1.49 -5.02
C PHE A 83 2.33 0.02 -4.80
N LEU A 84 2.20 0.45 -3.54
CA LEU A 84 2.05 1.87 -3.20
C LEU A 84 3.32 2.67 -3.54
N LEU A 85 4.50 2.12 -3.25
CA LEU A 85 5.79 2.73 -3.62
C LEU A 85 5.93 2.84 -5.13
N TYR A 86 5.63 1.77 -5.87
CA TYR A 86 5.67 1.78 -7.32
C TYR A 86 4.74 2.86 -7.89
N GLY A 87 3.50 2.95 -7.38
CA GLY A 87 2.55 3.98 -7.77
C GLY A 87 3.05 5.40 -7.49
N CYS A 88 3.61 5.64 -6.31
CA CYS A 88 4.19 6.94 -5.95
C CYS A 88 5.35 7.32 -6.88
N ILE A 89 6.29 6.40 -7.11
CA ILE A 89 7.45 6.62 -8.01
C ILE A 89 6.98 6.88 -9.43
N ALA A 90 6.01 6.11 -9.94
CA ALA A 90 5.47 6.28 -11.28
C ALA A 90 4.83 7.66 -11.47
N ILE A 91 4.14 8.19 -10.46
CA ILE A 91 3.58 9.55 -10.49
C ILE A 91 4.68 10.61 -10.51
N VAL A 92 5.68 10.47 -9.63
CA VAL A 92 6.80 11.42 -9.55
C VAL A 92 7.51 11.53 -10.90
N ILE A 93 7.70 10.41 -11.59
CA ILE A 93 8.37 10.37 -12.90
C ILE A 93 7.45 10.90 -14.02
N ARG A 94 6.18 10.47 -14.08
CA ARG A 94 5.30 10.76 -15.23
C ARG A 94 4.61 12.12 -15.16
N ALA A 95 4.38 12.64 -13.96
CA ALA A 95 3.59 13.85 -13.77
C ALA A 95 4.16 14.74 -12.65
N PRO A 96 5.44 15.17 -12.75
CA PRO A 96 6.07 16.00 -11.72
C PRO A 96 5.30 17.31 -11.47
N HIS A 97 4.61 17.84 -12.49
CA HIS A 97 3.80 19.05 -12.38
C HIS A 97 2.60 18.89 -11.43
N THR A 98 2.02 17.69 -11.28
CA THR A 98 0.90 17.45 -10.34
C THR A 98 1.31 17.56 -8.87
N ILE A 99 2.62 17.48 -8.58
CA ILE A 99 3.19 17.64 -7.24
C ILE A 99 3.49 19.13 -6.95
N ILE A 100 3.80 19.91 -7.99
CA ILE A 100 4.22 21.32 -7.88
C ILE A 100 3.04 22.26 -7.63
N PHE A 101 1.81 21.91 -8.06
CA PHE A 101 0.60 22.72 -7.85
C PHE A 101 -0.11 22.49 -6.49
N LEU A 102 0.50 21.74 -5.57
CA LEU A 102 0.06 21.63 -4.17
C LEU A 102 0.55 22.81 -3.29
N ARG A 103 1.04 23.89 -3.90
CA ARG A 103 1.56 25.08 -3.21
C ARG A 103 0.58 26.25 -3.27
#